data_AF-A0A813FD78-F1
#
_entry.id   AF-A0A813FD78-F1
#
_cell.length_a   1.000
_cell.length_b   1.000
_cell.length_c   1.000
_cell.angle_alpha   90.00
_cell.angle_beta   90.00
_cell.angle_gamma   90.00
#
_symmetry.space_group_name_H-M   'P 1'
#
loop_
_entity.id
_entity.type
_entity.pdbx_description
1 polymer ?
#
loop_
_entity_poly.entity_id
_entity_poly.type
_entity_poly.pdbx_seq_one_letter_code
_entity_poly.pdbx_strand_id
1 'polypeptide(L)'
;VEDPSEFQRVLQNIIEQHGASAGQSHELILFPDALDRVARICRALRVPTGCALLIGNPQSGRRSLARLASFLSDMTAIEPHSEQSRHHQPSLLHWRGKVKDALKLAGGQSSSAALLFGDADLGDDALCADIYSLLSTGAIPQMWASEERATVMEIVQEVERAEAK
;
A
#
# COMPACT_ATOMS: atom_id res chain seq x y z
N VAL A 1 7.47 8.68 -21.81
CA VAL A 1 7.62 7.42 -22.58
C VAL A 1 7.31 7.76 -24.01
N GLU A 2 8.31 7.74 -24.89
CA GLU A 2 8.15 8.11 -26.31
C GLU A 2 7.79 6.89 -27.20
N ASP A 3 7.92 5.65 -26.69
CA ASP A 3 7.45 4.42 -27.35
C ASP A 3 6.70 3.49 -26.36
N PRO A 4 5.39 3.22 -26.57
CA PRO A 4 4.60 2.28 -25.75
C PRO A 4 5.18 0.86 -25.68
N SER A 5 5.84 0.41 -26.76
CA SER A 5 6.38 -0.95 -26.89
C SER A 5 7.58 -1.15 -25.96
N GLU A 6 8.43 -0.13 -25.85
CA GLU A 6 9.57 -0.13 -24.95
C GLU A 6 9.13 -0.16 -23.49
N PHE A 7 8.12 0.64 -23.14
CA PHE A 7 7.57 0.67 -21.78
C PHE A 7 6.95 -0.66 -21.36
N GLN A 8 6.20 -1.30 -22.27
CA GLN A 8 5.67 -2.63 -22.03
C GLN A 8 6.80 -3.64 -21.74
N ARG A 9 7.85 -3.64 -22.55
CA ARG A 9 9.01 -4.53 -22.37
C ARG A 9 9.71 -4.32 -21.03
N VAL A 10 9.97 -3.06 -20.66
CA VAL A 10 10.62 -2.73 -19.38
C VAL A 10 9.75 -3.19 -18.20
N LEU A 11 8.45 -2.92 -18.24
CA LEU A 11 7.53 -3.35 -17.20
C LEU A 11 7.43 -4.86 -17.08
N GLN A 12 7.46 -5.58 -18.19
CA GLN A 12 7.38 -7.04 -18.19
C GLN A 12 8.62 -7.66 -17.51
N ASN A 13 9.80 -7.12 -17.79
CA ASN A 13 11.03 -7.49 -17.09
C ASN A 13 10.93 -7.20 -15.59
N ILE A 14 10.36 -6.05 -15.20
CA ILE A 14 10.19 -5.67 -13.79
C ILE A 14 9.19 -6.60 -13.08
N ILE A 15 8.11 -7.01 -13.76
CA ILE A 15 7.14 -7.98 -13.23
C ILE A 15 7.80 -9.35 -13.01
N GLU A 16 8.61 -9.82 -13.94
CA GLU A 16 9.34 -11.09 -13.79
C GLU A 16 10.28 -11.06 -12.58
N GLN A 17 11.00 -9.96 -12.39
CA GLN A 17 11.84 -9.73 -11.21
C GLN A 17 11.00 -9.69 -9.92
N HIS A 18 9.87 -9.00 -9.93
CA HIS A 18 8.96 -8.94 -8.79
C HIS A 18 8.42 -10.32 -8.40
N GLY A 19 7.94 -11.09 -9.38
CA GLY A 19 7.38 -12.42 -9.17
C GLY A 19 8.39 -13.39 -8.57
N ALA A 20 9.66 -13.28 -8.98
CA ALA A 20 10.76 -14.04 -8.40
C ALA A 20 11.03 -13.66 -6.93
N SER A 21 11.02 -12.36 -6.59
CA SER A 21 11.25 -11.89 -5.22
C SER A 21 10.07 -12.12 -4.27
N ALA A 22 8.83 -12.06 -4.77
CA ALA A 22 7.62 -12.19 -3.95
C ALA A 22 7.20 -13.65 -3.70
N GLY A 23 7.86 -14.63 -4.33
CA GLY A 23 7.46 -16.04 -4.28
C GLY A 23 6.06 -16.29 -4.88
N GLN A 24 5.54 -15.32 -5.64
CA GLN A 24 4.22 -15.33 -6.25
C GLN A 24 4.41 -15.10 -7.75
N SER A 25 4.29 -16.17 -8.53
CA SER A 25 4.21 -16.08 -9.98
C SER A 25 2.83 -15.54 -10.36
N HIS A 26 2.71 -14.22 -10.49
CA HIS A 26 1.54 -13.62 -11.11
C HIS A 26 1.81 -13.52 -12.60
N GLU A 27 1.09 -14.30 -13.40
CA GLU A 27 1.07 -14.18 -14.87
C GLU A 27 0.28 -12.91 -15.24
N LEU A 28 0.91 -11.74 -15.01
CA LEU A 28 0.33 -10.44 -15.35
C LEU A 28 0.59 -10.15 -16.82
N ILE A 29 -0.44 -10.33 -17.65
CA ILE A 29 -0.42 -9.88 -19.03
C ILE A 29 -0.76 -8.39 -19.05
N LEU A 30 0.22 -7.55 -19.39
CA LEU A 30 0.03 -6.11 -19.53
C LEU A 30 -0.46 -5.77 -20.94
N PHE A 31 -1.69 -5.27 -21.03
CA PHE A 31 -2.25 -4.64 -22.23
C PHE A 31 -2.22 -3.10 -22.09
N PRO A 32 -2.34 -2.34 -23.19
CA PRO A 32 -2.20 -0.88 -23.17
C PRO A 32 -3.04 -0.15 -22.10
N ASP A 33 -4.29 -0.59 -21.89
CA ASP A 33 -5.15 0.01 -20.86
C ASP A 33 -4.67 -0.28 -19.44
N ALA A 34 -4.05 -1.45 -19.20
CA ALA A 34 -3.45 -1.77 -17.91
C ALA A 34 -2.23 -0.88 -17.65
N LEU A 35 -1.42 -0.61 -18.68
CA LEU A 35 -0.26 0.29 -18.61
C LEU A 35 -0.68 1.71 -18.21
N ASP A 36 -1.73 2.25 -18.85
CA ASP A 36 -2.24 3.60 -18.49
C ASP A 36 -2.77 3.63 -17.05
N ARG A 37 -3.48 2.58 -16.61
CA ARG A 37 -3.98 2.47 -15.23
C ARG A 37 -2.84 2.44 -14.22
N VAL A 38 -1.82 1.61 -14.44
CA VAL A 38 -0.64 1.55 -13.56
C VAL A 38 0.05 2.90 -13.51
N ALA A 39 0.27 3.55 -14.65
CA ALA A 39 0.90 4.86 -14.70
C ALA A 39 0.12 5.92 -13.90
N ARG A 40 -1.22 5.90 -13.93
CA ARG A 40 -2.06 6.78 -13.11
C ARG A 40 -1.94 6.49 -11.63
N ILE A 41 -1.89 5.22 -11.23
CA ILE A 41 -1.73 4.83 -9.83
C ILE A 41 -0.35 5.27 -9.32
N CYS A 42 0.73 4.99 -10.06
CA CYS A 42 2.08 5.43 -9.70
C CYS A 42 2.14 6.96 -9.56
N ARG A 43 1.46 7.71 -10.43
CA ARG A 43 1.39 9.18 -10.32
C ARG A 43 0.70 9.62 -9.03
N ALA A 44 -0.38 8.96 -8.62
CA ALA A 44 -1.06 9.26 -7.37
C ALA A 44 -0.19 8.95 -6.14
N LEU A 45 0.53 7.82 -6.16
CA LEU A 45 1.42 7.40 -5.07
C LEU A 45 2.63 8.32 -4.87
N ARG A 46 3.09 9.01 -5.93
CA ARG A 46 4.21 9.96 -5.86
C ARG A 46 3.84 11.30 -5.23
N VAL A 47 2.56 11.60 -5.07
CA VAL A 47 2.13 12.81 -4.37
C VAL A 47 2.29 12.56 -2.87
N PRO A 48 2.91 13.48 -2.10
CA PRO A 48 2.97 13.36 -0.65
C PRO A 48 1.57 13.14 -0.08
N THR A 49 1.39 12.14 0.77
CA THR A 49 0.08 11.74 1.33
C THR A 49 -0.97 11.38 0.27
N GLY A 50 -0.54 10.98 -0.93
CA GLY A 50 -1.43 10.66 -2.05
C GLY A 50 -2.27 9.41 -1.81
N CYS A 51 -3.56 9.50 -2.13
CA CYS A 51 -4.48 8.37 -2.09
C CYS A 51 -5.16 8.18 -3.45
N ALA A 52 -5.54 6.96 -3.79
CA ALA A 52 -6.25 6.64 -5.02
C ALA A 52 -7.45 5.72 -4.72
N LEU A 53 -8.61 6.05 -5.27
CA LEU A 53 -9.79 5.20 -5.25
C LEU A 53 -9.92 4.48 -6.60
N LEU A 54 -9.76 3.16 -6.58
CA LEU A 54 -9.82 2.35 -7.81
C LEU A 54 -11.23 1.81 -8.04
N ILE A 55 -11.93 2.36 -9.02
CA ILE A 55 -13.30 1.99 -9.37
C ILE A 55 -13.30 1.12 -10.63
N GLY A 56 -14.02 0.00 -10.60
CA GLY A 56 -14.17 -0.89 -11.74
C GLY A 56 -14.79 -2.23 -11.36
N ASN A 57 -15.03 -3.07 -12.38
CA ASN A 57 -15.61 -4.40 -12.18
C ASN A 57 -14.67 -5.28 -11.34
N PRO A 58 -15.18 -6.26 -10.56
CA PRO A 58 -14.36 -7.12 -9.70
C PRO A 58 -13.17 -7.79 -10.41
N GLN A 59 -13.31 -8.11 -11.69
CA GLN A 59 -12.32 -8.81 -12.51
C GLN A 59 -11.33 -7.91 -13.25
N SER A 60 -11.38 -6.59 -13.03
CA SER A 60 -10.50 -5.63 -13.73
C SER A 60 -9.03 -5.65 -13.25
N GLY A 61 -8.69 -6.51 -12.29
CA GLY A 61 -7.31 -6.63 -11.80
C GLY A 61 -6.84 -5.47 -10.91
N ARG A 62 -7.76 -4.62 -10.42
CA ARG A 62 -7.45 -3.41 -9.61
C ARG A 62 -6.42 -3.66 -8.52
N ARG A 63 -6.59 -4.75 -7.76
CA ARG A 63 -5.69 -5.13 -6.67
C ARG A 63 -4.29 -5.47 -7.18
N SER A 64 -4.19 -6.28 -8.23
CA SER A 64 -2.91 -6.65 -8.84
C SER A 64 -2.20 -5.43 -9.44
N LEU A 65 -2.93 -4.53 -10.11
CA LEU A 65 -2.38 -3.29 -10.64
C LEU A 65 -1.92 -2.33 -9.53
N ALA A 66 -2.65 -2.26 -8.41
CA ALA A 66 -2.25 -1.46 -7.25
C ALA A 66 -0.96 -2.00 -6.61
N ARG A 67 -0.86 -3.32 -6.40
CA ARG A 67 0.38 -3.95 -5.90
C ARG A 67 1.58 -3.68 -6.82
N LEU A 68 1.38 -3.85 -8.13
CA LEU A 68 2.41 -3.55 -9.12
C LEU A 68 2.82 -2.09 -9.07
N ALA A 69 1.87 -1.16 -8.97
CA ALA A 69 2.16 0.26 -8.87
C ALA A 69 2.91 0.64 -7.58
N SER A 70 2.57 0.01 -6.45
CA SER A 70 3.31 0.17 -5.19
C SER A 70 4.75 -0.30 -5.35
N PHE A 71 4.96 -1.47 -5.94
CA PHE A 71 6.31 -2.00 -6.21
C PHE A 71 7.12 -1.07 -7.13
N LEU A 72 6.51 -0.57 -8.21
CA LEU A 72 7.15 0.38 -9.14
C LEU A 72 7.44 1.74 -8.51
N SER A 73 6.85 2.03 -7.35
CA SER A 73 7.06 3.27 -6.60
C SER A 73 7.97 3.05 -5.38
N ASP A 74 8.65 1.90 -5.29
CA ASP A 74 9.50 1.50 -4.17
C ASP A 74 8.76 1.52 -2.82
N MET A 75 7.46 1.24 -2.85
CA MET A 75 6.60 1.18 -1.67
C MET A 75 6.28 -0.27 -1.31
N THR A 76 6.35 -0.58 -0.03
CA THR A 76 5.88 -1.88 0.47
C THR A 76 4.35 -1.88 0.53
N ALA A 77 3.72 -2.76 -0.23
CA ALA A 77 2.27 -2.94 -0.19
C ALA A 77 1.85 -3.66 1.09
N ILE A 78 0.98 -3.04 1.87
CA ILE A 78 0.41 -3.61 3.10
C ILE A 78 -1.08 -3.80 2.89
N GLU A 79 -1.52 -5.04 3.04
CA GLU A 79 -2.91 -5.43 2.83
C GLU A 79 -3.50 -5.93 4.15
N PRO A 80 -4.48 -5.21 4.71
CA PRO A 80 -5.10 -5.61 5.97
C PRO A 80 -5.82 -6.95 5.89
N HIS A 81 -6.49 -7.25 4.78
CA HIS A 81 -7.15 -8.53 4.58
C HIS A 81 -6.61 -9.20 3.32
N SER A 82 -5.80 -10.24 3.47
CA SER A 82 -5.28 -11.03 2.36
C SER A 82 -6.38 -11.90 1.74
N GLU A 83 -6.14 -12.36 0.51
CA GLU A 83 -7.02 -13.28 -0.24
C GLU A 83 -7.46 -14.52 0.57
N GLN A 84 -6.61 -15.01 1.47
CA GLN A 84 -6.84 -16.17 2.35
C GLN A 84 -7.68 -15.86 3.60
N SER A 85 -7.81 -14.58 3.98
CA SER A 85 -8.60 -14.15 5.13
C SER A 85 -10.07 -13.82 4.81
N ARG A 86 -10.50 -14.01 3.55
CA ARG A 86 -11.86 -13.70 3.07
C ARG A 86 -13.00 -14.40 3.83
N HIS A 87 -12.70 -15.44 4.60
CA HIS A 87 -13.70 -16.18 5.39
C HIS A 87 -13.74 -15.76 6.86
N HIS A 88 -12.98 -14.75 7.26
CA HIS A 88 -12.99 -14.20 8.60
C HIS A 88 -13.53 -12.78 8.54
N GLN A 89 -14.42 -12.43 9.47
CA GLN A 89 -14.93 -11.07 9.57
C GLN A 89 -13.75 -10.10 9.76
N PRO A 90 -13.75 -8.95 9.06
CA PRO A 90 -12.76 -7.91 9.29
C PRO A 90 -12.73 -7.56 10.77
N SER A 91 -11.60 -7.81 11.42
CA SER A 91 -11.42 -7.43 12.82
C SER A 91 -10.79 -6.06 12.86
N LEU A 92 -11.44 -5.10 13.52
CA LEU A 92 -10.89 -3.77 13.75
C LEU A 92 -9.48 -3.82 14.38
N LEU A 93 -9.23 -4.82 15.23
CA LEU A 93 -7.92 -5.05 15.84
C LEU A 93 -6.86 -5.44 14.80
N HIS A 94 -7.22 -6.30 13.84
CA HIS A 94 -6.33 -6.69 12.76
C HIS A 94 -6.04 -5.52 11.82
N TRP A 95 -7.08 -4.77 11.43
CA TRP A 95 -6.96 -3.53 10.65
C TRP A 95 -5.97 -2.56 11.32
N ARG A 96 -6.21 -2.23 12.59
CA ARG A 96 -5.34 -1.30 13.34
C ARG A 96 -3.91 -1.82 13.48
N GLY A 97 -3.73 -3.14 13.64
CA GLY A 97 -2.40 -3.75 13.62
C GLY A 97 -1.66 -3.51 12.31
N LYS A 98 -2.35 -3.69 11.18
CA LYS A 98 -1.78 -3.49 9.84
C LYS A 98 -1.49 -2.01 9.53
N VAL A 99 -2.33 -1.11 10.02
CA VAL A 99 -2.06 0.33 9.96
C VAL A 99 -0.83 0.68 10.80
N LYS A 100 -0.68 0.12 12.01
CA LYS A 100 0.53 0.31 12.82
C LYS A 100 1.79 -0.18 12.11
N ASP A 101 1.74 -1.33 11.45
CA ASP A 101 2.86 -1.85 10.66
C ASP A 101 3.23 -0.87 9.54
N ALA A 102 2.24 -0.32 8.83
CA ALA A 102 2.45 0.69 7.79
C ALA A 102 3.09 1.97 8.32
N LEU A 103 2.60 2.47 9.46
CA LEU A 103 3.14 3.68 10.09
C LEU A 103 4.57 3.47 10.60
N LYS A 104 4.90 2.30 11.17
CA LYS A 104 6.27 1.98 11.60
C LYS A 104 7.23 1.84 10.44
N LEU A 105 6.78 1.26 9.32
CA LEU A 105 7.60 1.15 8.13
C LEU A 105 7.90 2.53 7.54
N ALA A 106 6.85 3.33 7.34
CA ALA A 106 6.93 4.68 6.76
C ALA A 106 7.71 5.65 7.64
N GLY A 107 7.47 5.63 8.97
CA GLY A 107 8.08 6.57 9.90
C GLY A 107 9.38 6.09 10.55
N GLY A 108 9.70 4.79 10.49
CA GLY A 108 10.77 4.20 11.29
C GLY A 108 11.85 3.46 10.52
N GLN A 109 11.65 3.17 9.23
CA GLN A 109 12.62 2.42 8.41
C GLN A 109 12.97 3.16 7.11
N SER A 110 12.64 4.46 7.03
CA SER A 110 12.80 5.30 5.83
C SER A 110 12.27 4.64 4.54
N SER A 111 11.26 3.76 4.66
CA SER A 111 10.69 2.99 3.57
C SER A 111 9.21 3.31 3.42
N SER A 112 8.79 3.71 2.22
CA SER A 112 7.40 4.10 1.99
C SER A 112 6.45 2.89 2.05
N ALA A 113 5.27 3.09 2.64
CA ALA A 113 4.24 2.06 2.76
C ALA A 113 3.00 2.44 1.95
N ALA A 114 2.44 1.49 1.19
CA ALA A 114 1.18 1.66 0.47
C ALA A 114 0.12 0.74 1.09
N LEU A 115 -0.85 1.33 1.79
CA LEU A 115 -1.96 0.59 2.37
C LEU A 115 -3.03 0.30 1.31
N LEU A 116 -3.26 -0.98 1.00
CA LEU A 116 -4.25 -1.42 0.01
C LEU A 116 -5.40 -2.16 0.69
N PHE A 117 -6.61 -1.62 0.58
CA PHE A 117 -7.83 -2.18 1.15
C PHE A 117 -8.98 -2.12 0.15
N GLY A 118 -10.00 -2.96 0.36
CA GLY A 118 -11.08 -3.21 -0.59
C GLY A 118 -12.47 -2.95 -0.04
N ASP A 119 -13.48 -3.28 -0.83
CA ASP A 119 -14.90 -3.21 -0.49
C ASP A 119 -15.28 -4.04 0.75
N ALA A 120 -14.62 -5.19 0.94
CA ALA A 120 -14.79 -6.03 2.12
C ALA A 120 -14.48 -5.30 3.44
N ASP A 121 -13.64 -4.26 3.39
CA ASP A 121 -13.22 -3.48 4.56
C ASP A 121 -14.21 -2.36 4.92
N LEU A 122 -15.06 -1.96 3.97
CA LEU A 122 -15.95 -0.79 4.12
C LEU A 122 -17.29 -1.11 4.81
N GLY A 123 -17.49 -2.35 5.26
CA GLY A 123 -18.72 -2.76 5.93
C GLY A 123 -18.78 -2.42 7.43
N ASP A 124 -17.66 -2.04 8.03
CA ASP A 124 -17.55 -1.71 9.46
C ASP A 124 -17.41 -0.19 9.64
N ASP A 125 -18.38 0.45 10.30
CA ASP A 125 -18.40 1.89 10.57
C ASP A 125 -17.15 2.36 11.33
N ALA A 126 -16.60 1.54 12.23
CA ALA A 126 -15.40 1.88 12.98
C ALA A 126 -14.17 1.90 12.08
N LEU A 127 -14.09 0.96 11.12
CA LEU A 127 -13.01 0.93 10.13
C LEU A 127 -13.12 2.13 9.17
N CYS A 128 -14.33 2.48 8.74
CA CYS A 128 -14.58 3.68 7.95
C CYS A 128 -14.16 4.97 8.68
N ALA A 129 -14.44 5.09 9.98
CA ALA A 129 -14.01 6.23 10.78
C ALA A 129 -12.47 6.30 10.91
N ASP A 130 -11.82 5.15 11.05
CA ASP A 130 -10.36 5.02 11.05
C ASP A 130 -9.75 5.47 9.70
N ILE A 131 -10.31 5.02 8.56
CA ILE A 131 -9.90 5.46 7.21
C ILE A 131 -10.03 6.97 7.08
N TYR A 132 -11.17 7.53 7.47
CA TYR A 132 -11.38 8.98 7.42
C TYR A 132 -10.33 9.73 8.24
N SER A 133 -10.01 9.25 9.43
CA SER A 133 -8.99 9.86 10.30
C SER A 133 -7.60 9.82 9.66
N LEU A 134 -7.24 8.68 9.03
CA LEU A 134 -5.98 8.56 8.28
C LEU A 134 -5.91 9.53 7.10
N LEU A 135 -6.98 9.64 6.31
CA LEU A 135 -7.01 10.52 5.13
C LEU A 135 -7.02 12.00 5.50
N SER A 136 -7.65 12.37 6.62
CA SER A 136 -7.79 13.76 7.03
C SER A 136 -6.62 14.28 7.86
N THR A 137 -6.06 13.44 8.73
CA THR A 137 -5.04 13.85 9.71
C THR A 137 -3.75 13.05 9.66
N GLY A 138 -3.72 11.95 8.91
CA GLY A 138 -2.59 11.02 8.89
C GLY A 138 -2.49 10.14 10.14
N ALA A 139 -3.42 10.24 11.10
CA ALA A 139 -3.37 9.52 12.36
C ALA A 139 -4.75 9.05 12.82
N ILE A 140 -4.79 7.96 13.58
CA ILE A 140 -6.01 7.47 14.23
C ILE A 140 -5.89 7.76 15.74
N PRO A 141 -6.89 8.43 16.35
CA PRO A 141 -6.88 8.72 17.78
C PRO A 141 -6.75 7.45 18.63
N GLN A 142 -5.95 7.52 19.69
CA GLN A 142 -5.77 6.44 20.67
C GLN A 142 -5.34 5.08 20.07
N MET A 143 -4.71 5.07 18.90
CA MET A 143 -4.25 3.83 18.27
C MET A 143 -3.12 3.14 19.06
N TRP A 144 -2.22 3.93 19.65
CA TRP A 144 -1.03 3.44 20.34
C TRP A 144 -1.25 3.39 21.85
N ALA A 145 -0.95 2.23 22.45
CA ALA A 145 -0.83 2.08 23.90
C ALA A 145 0.37 2.88 24.43
N SER A 146 0.35 3.26 25.71
CA SER A 146 1.41 4.08 26.31
C SER A 146 2.81 3.47 26.15
N GLU A 147 2.93 2.17 26.29
CA GLU A 147 4.19 1.42 26.12
C GLU A 147 4.66 1.46 24.65
N GLU A 148 3.75 1.21 23.69
CA GLU A 148 4.09 1.25 22.26
C GLU A 148 4.51 2.65 21.79
N ARG A 149 3.92 3.71 22.37
CA ARG A 149 4.30 5.09 22.05
C ARG A 149 5.75 5.37 22.37
N ALA A 150 6.26 4.88 23.51
CA ALA A 150 7.65 5.07 23.88
C ALA A 150 8.58 4.41 22.85
N THR A 151 8.28 3.18 22.44
CA THR A 151 9.04 2.45 21.41
C THR A 151 9.01 3.16 20.06
N VAL A 152 7.85 3.64 19.61
CA VAL A 152 7.74 4.35 18.33
C VAL A 152 8.52 5.67 18.36
N MET A 153 8.47 6.41 19.48
CA MET A 153 9.22 7.65 19.63
C MET A 153 10.74 7.42 19.58
N GLU A 154 11.22 6.33 20.18
CA GLU A 154 12.64 5.96 20.11
C GLU A 154 13.08 5.68 18.67
N ILE A 155 12.29 4.90 17.92
CA ILE A 155 12.55 4.60 16.50
C ILE A 155 12.60 5.90 15.68
N VAL A 156 11.61 6.78 15.84
CA VAL A 156 11.55 8.06 15.09
C VAL A 156 12.75 8.96 15.41
N GLN A 157 13.16 9.03 16.68
CA GLN A 157 14.35 9.81 17.07
C GLN A 157 15.64 9.23 16.49
N GLU A 158 15.75 7.91 16.35
CA GLU A 158 16.89 7.27 15.72
C GLU A 158 16.97 7.61 14.23
N VAL A 159 15.85 7.54 13.52
CA VAL A 159 15.76 7.94 12.09
C VAL A 159 16.07 9.42 11.91
N GLU A 160 15.49 10.30 12.73
CA GLU A 160 15.75 11.75 12.65
C GLU A 160 17.24 12.08 12.83
N ARG A 161 17.93 11.39 13.76
CA ARG A 161 19.38 11.54 13.94
C ARG A 161 20.19 10.99 12.79
N ALA A 162 19.73 9.93 12.13
CA ALA A 162 20.39 9.35 10.97
C ALA A 162 20.26 10.26 9.74
N GLU A 163 19.11 10.90 9.54
CA GLU A 163 18.87 11.85 8.44
C GLU A 163 19.56 13.21 8.64
N ALA A 164 19.85 13.60 9.89
CA ALA A 164 20.56 14.85 10.20
C ALA A 164 22.09 14.80 10.00
N LYS A 165 22.66 13.63 9.62
CA LYS A 165 24.09 13.43 9.33
C LYS A 165 24.36 13.39 7.83
#